data_AF-A0A4U6QND8-F1
#
_entry.id   AF-A0A4U6QND8-F1
#
_cell.length_a   1.000
_cell.length_b   1.000
_cell.length_c   1.000
_cell.angle_alpha   90.00
_cell.angle_beta   90.00
_cell.angle_gamma   90.00
#
_symmetry.space_group_name_H-M   'P 1'
#
loop_
_entity.id
_entity.type
_entity.pdbx_description
1 polymer ?
#
loop_
_entity_poly.entity_id
_entity_poly.type
_entity_poly.pdbx_seq_one_letter_code
_entity_poly.pdbx_strand_id
1 'polypeptide(L)'
;MDSRGWGVRTGWTMLIAALAWTGVLLAMDGELSQLRYFSQVSTAVSALVMTAVAITLIARRRPGRVLDWCRGAATVYGIVTLVVYQVLLSGNLSELYSLLEHAVVPVLMVLDWLLFRARLPWWSPVSWLLPPIAYLGVYYPARTSSGRSLYPFLDPAQSNFWTWVVILLAVFAVVGLAACAAGRLGASRDRPRTDRPTTLS
;
A
#
# COMPACT_ATOMS: atom_id res chain seq x y z
N MET A 1 -21.27 -10.96 -9.54
CA MET A 1 -20.04 -11.08 -10.36
C MET A 1 -20.15 -12.41 -11.07
N ASP A 2 -20.20 -12.38 -12.40
CA ASP A 2 -20.29 -13.58 -13.23
C ASP A 2 -18.94 -14.32 -13.27
N SER A 3 -18.92 -15.51 -13.90
CA SER A 3 -17.72 -16.36 -13.97
C SER A 3 -16.54 -15.66 -14.66
N ARG A 4 -16.82 -14.84 -15.68
CA ARG A 4 -15.83 -14.05 -16.43
C ARG A 4 -15.24 -12.93 -15.57
N GLY A 5 -16.07 -12.11 -14.92
CA GLY A 5 -15.60 -11.05 -14.02
C GLY A 5 -14.81 -11.58 -12.83
N TRP A 6 -15.14 -12.78 -12.34
CA TRP A 6 -14.34 -13.45 -11.32
C TRP A 6 -12.96 -13.83 -11.82
N GLY A 7 -12.87 -14.46 -13.00
CA GLY A 7 -11.60 -14.82 -13.62
C GLY A 7 -10.69 -13.60 -13.81
N VAL A 8 -11.24 -12.50 -14.34
CA VAL A 8 -10.50 -11.25 -14.56
C VAL A 8 -9.96 -10.68 -13.25
N ARG A 9 -10.78 -10.60 -12.19
CA ARG A 9 -10.33 -10.08 -10.89
C ARG A 9 -9.25 -10.96 -10.27
N THR A 10 -9.38 -12.28 -10.35
CA THR A 10 -8.36 -13.21 -9.86
C THR A 10 -7.05 -13.01 -10.62
N GLY A 11 -7.09 -12.97 -11.96
CA GLY A 11 -5.92 -12.74 -12.80
C GLY A 11 -5.22 -11.41 -12.52
N TRP A 12 -5.99 -10.32 -12.41
CA TRP A 12 -5.50 -9.01 -12.00
C TRP A 12 -4.75 -9.06 -10.66
N THR A 13 -5.35 -9.70 -9.66
CA THR A 13 -4.76 -9.80 -8.32
C THR A 13 -3.46 -10.63 -8.35
N MET A 14 -3.45 -11.73 -9.10
CA MET A 14 -2.26 -12.57 -9.26
C MET A 14 -1.13 -11.83 -9.97
N LEU A 15 -1.44 -11.01 -10.98
CA LEU A 15 -0.46 -10.17 -11.66
C LEU A 15 0.22 -9.20 -10.69
N ILE A 16 -0.56 -8.49 -9.87
CA ILE A 16 0.00 -7.56 -8.89
C ILE A 16 0.88 -8.31 -7.88
N ALA A 17 0.40 -9.44 -7.35
CA ALA A 17 1.17 -10.25 -6.43
C ALA A 17 2.50 -10.72 -7.05
N ALA A 18 2.48 -11.20 -8.29
CA ALA A 18 3.68 -11.65 -9.00
C ALA A 18 4.68 -10.50 -9.19
N LEU A 19 4.24 -9.34 -9.69
CA LEU A 19 5.10 -8.16 -9.89
C LEU A 19 5.67 -7.64 -8.57
N ALA A 20 4.88 -7.64 -7.50
CA ALA A 20 5.34 -7.22 -6.17
C ALA A 20 6.37 -8.19 -5.60
N TRP A 21 6.17 -9.50 -5.72
CA TRP A 21 7.18 -10.50 -5.35
C TRP A 21 8.45 -10.36 -6.19
N THR A 22 8.33 -10.16 -7.50
CA THR A 22 9.48 -9.92 -8.37
C THR A 22 10.25 -8.67 -7.95
N GLY A 23 9.57 -7.55 -7.67
CA GLY A 23 10.20 -6.32 -7.22
C GLY A 23 11.02 -6.52 -5.94
N VAL A 24 10.39 -7.10 -4.90
CA VAL A 24 11.04 -7.36 -3.61
C VAL A 24 12.21 -8.33 -3.77
N LEU A 25 12.04 -9.44 -4.48
CA LEU A 25 13.10 -10.44 -4.61
C LEU A 25 14.31 -9.90 -5.38
N LEU A 26 14.09 -9.13 -6.44
CA LEU A 26 15.17 -8.49 -7.19
C LEU A 26 15.88 -7.41 -6.37
N ALA A 27 15.15 -6.62 -5.60
CA ALA A 27 15.74 -5.55 -4.81
C ALA A 27 16.47 -6.07 -3.55
N MET A 28 16.00 -7.18 -2.99
CA MET A 28 16.69 -7.85 -1.88
C MET A 28 17.98 -8.52 -2.31
N ASP A 29 18.03 -9.07 -3.53
CA ASP A 29 19.19 -9.81 -4.08
C ASP A 29 19.77 -10.85 -3.10
N GLY A 30 18.88 -11.55 -2.37
CA GLY A 30 19.25 -12.54 -1.36
C GLY A 30 19.66 -11.97 0.02
N GLU A 31 19.74 -10.65 0.17
CA GLU A 31 20.14 -10.00 1.42
C GLU A 31 18.92 -9.52 2.24
N LEU A 32 18.65 -10.21 3.36
CA LEU A 32 17.61 -9.77 4.31
C LEU A 32 17.86 -8.38 4.88
N SER A 33 19.11 -7.90 4.85
CA SER A 33 19.48 -6.56 5.31
C SER A 33 18.76 -5.46 4.53
N GLN A 34 18.32 -5.72 3.28
CA GLN A 34 17.61 -4.76 2.45
C GLN A 34 16.22 -4.41 3.01
N LEU A 35 15.62 -5.26 3.86
CA LEU A 35 14.35 -4.97 4.54
C LEU A 35 14.45 -3.77 5.50
N ARG A 36 15.66 -3.24 5.75
CA ARG A 36 15.84 -1.95 6.42
C ARG A 36 15.32 -0.77 5.60
N TYR A 37 15.09 -0.91 4.29
CA TYR A 37 14.45 0.12 3.46
C TYR A 37 12.93 -0.03 3.46
N PHE A 38 12.21 1.09 3.57
CA PHE A 38 10.77 1.13 3.67
C PHE A 38 10.11 0.76 2.34
N SER A 39 10.74 1.06 1.21
CA SER A 39 10.28 0.62 -0.11
C SER A 39 10.15 -0.91 -0.15
N GLN A 40 11.17 -1.64 0.33
CA GLN A 40 11.15 -3.10 0.45
C GLN A 40 9.98 -3.58 1.31
N VAL A 41 9.82 -3.01 2.50
CA VAL A 41 8.72 -3.36 3.41
C VAL A 41 7.36 -3.08 2.76
N SER A 42 7.19 -1.94 2.10
CA SER A 42 5.93 -1.53 1.46
C SER A 42 5.56 -2.44 0.28
N THR A 43 6.54 -2.83 -0.54
CA THR A 43 6.34 -3.74 -1.67
C THR A 43 6.09 -5.16 -1.17
N ALA A 44 6.79 -5.62 -0.13
CA ALA A 44 6.56 -6.93 0.49
C ALA A 44 5.16 -7.03 1.12
N VAL A 45 4.69 -5.97 1.78
CA VAL A 45 3.31 -5.89 2.27
C VAL A 45 2.32 -5.98 1.10
N SER A 46 2.56 -5.28 0.00
CA SER A 46 1.72 -5.37 -1.21
C SER A 46 1.71 -6.80 -1.78
N ALA A 47 2.87 -7.45 -1.86
CA ALA A 47 3.00 -8.82 -2.33
C ALA A 47 2.19 -9.79 -1.46
N LEU A 48 2.39 -9.76 -0.14
CA LEU A 48 1.69 -10.62 0.82
C LEU A 48 0.17 -10.42 0.79
N VAL A 49 -0.27 -9.16 0.79
CA VAL A 49 -1.69 -8.82 0.76
C VAL A 49 -2.34 -9.29 -0.53
N MET A 50 -1.73 -9.04 -1.68
CA MET A 50 -2.29 -9.43 -2.96
C MET A 50 -2.23 -10.95 -3.17
N THR A 51 -1.23 -11.65 -2.64
CA THR A 51 -1.25 -13.11 -2.54
C THR A 51 -2.44 -13.61 -1.72
N ALA A 52 -2.70 -13.03 -0.54
CA ALA A 52 -3.84 -13.43 0.29
C ALA A 52 -5.19 -13.15 -0.39
N VAL A 53 -5.31 -12.04 -1.14
CA VAL A 53 -6.50 -11.75 -1.97
C VAL A 53 -6.64 -12.78 -3.09
N ALA A 54 -5.55 -13.12 -3.78
CA ALA A 54 -5.57 -14.09 -4.86
C ALA A 54 -6.01 -15.47 -4.35
N ILE A 55 -5.44 -15.95 -3.24
CA ILE A 55 -5.84 -17.21 -2.59
C ILE A 55 -7.33 -17.18 -2.23
N THR A 56 -7.81 -16.09 -1.64
CA THR A 56 -9.23 -15.93 -1.26
C THR A 56 -10.15 -16.03 -2.48
N LEU A 57 -9.78 -15.37 -3.59
CA LEU A 57 -10.54 -15.39 -4.83
C LEU A 57 -10.48 -16.75 -5.55
N ILE A 58 -9.33 -17.43 -5.53
CA ILE A 58 -9.17 -18.79 -6.07
C ILE A 58 -10.08 -19.76 -5.32
N ALA A 59 -10.17 -19.63 -3.99
CA ALA A 59 -11.10 -20.38 -3.15
C ALA A 59 -12.58 -19.98 -3.33
N ARG A 60 -12.90 -19.15 -4.33
CA ARG A 60 -14.25 -18.62 -4.63
C ARG A 60 -14.90 -17.87 -3.45
N ARG A 61 -14.08 -17.26 -2.60
CA ARG A 61 -14.52 -16.42 -1.47
C ARG A 61 -14.30 -14.95 -1.79
N ARG A 62 -15.05 -14.06 -1.15
CA ARG A 62 -14.83 -12.61 -1.24
C ARG A 62 -13.85 -12.18 -0.14
N PRO A 63 -12.92 -11.25 -0.43
CA PRO A 63 -12.11 -10.60 0.59
C PRO A 63 -12.99 -10.04 1.71
N GLY A 64 -12.61 -10.31 2.96
CA GLY A 64 -13.28 -9.77 4.14
C GLY A 64 -12.68 -8.43 4.57
N ARG A 65 -13.29 -7.83 5.60
CA ARG A 65 -12.89 -6.49 6.12
C ARG A 65 -11.41 -6.38 6.49
N VAL A 66 -10.81 -7.44 7.06
CA VAL A 66 -9.39 -7.44 7.44
C VAL A 66 -8.51 -7.32 6.20
N LEU A 67 -8.81 -8.09 5.16
CA LEU A 67 -8.02 -8.08 3.93
C LEU A 67 -8.19 -6.77 3.15
N ASP A 68 -9.40 -6.20 3.15
CA ASP A 68 -9.64 -4.86 2.61
C ASP A 68 -8.92 -3.76 3.41
N TRP A 69 -8.83 -3.90 4.74
CA TRP A 69 -8.03 -3.01 5.58
C TRP A 69 -6.54 -3.11 5.25
N CYS A 70 -6.02 -4.33 5.07
CA CYS A 70 -4.62 -4.53 4.66
C CYS A 70 -4.35 -4.01 3.24
N ARG A 71 -5.27 -4.19 2.29
CA ARG A 71 -5.18 -3.62 0.93
C ARG A 71 -5.09 -2.10 0.99
N GLY A 72 -5.96 -1.46 1.78
CA GLY A 72 -5.91 -0.01 1.99
C GLY A 72 -4.57 0.44 2.56
N ALA A 73 -4.05 -0.25 3.57
CA ALA A 73 -2.73 0.04 4.15
C ALA A 73 -1.61 -0.06 3.10
N ALA A 74 -1.58 -1.16 2.34
CA ALA A 74 -0.59 -1.41 1.30
C ALA A 74 -0.64 -0.34 0.20
N THR A 75 -1.83 0.08 -0.23
CA THR A 75 -2.01 1.20 -1.17
C THR A 75 -1.46 2.51 -0.61
N VAL A 76 -1.74 2.83 0.66
CA VAL A 76 -1.21 4.05 1.30
C VAL A 76 0.31 4.03 1.35
N TYR A 77 0.92 2.90 1.74
CA TYR A 77 2.38 2.77 1.78
C TYR A 77 3.00 2.88 0.39
N GLY A 78 2.40 2.23 -0.62
CA GLY A 78 2.85 2.35 -2.00
C GLY A 78 2.80 3.79 -2.51
N ILE A 79 1.72 4.53 -2.26
CA ILE A 79 1.60 5.95 -2.66
C ILE A 79 2.73 6.78 -2.04
N VAL A 80 2.97 6.63 -0.73
CA VAL A 80 4.02 7.40 -0.06
C VAL A 80 5.41 7.01 -0.57
N THR A 81 5.68 5.72 -0.76
CA THR A 81 6.93 5.23 -1.38
C THR A 81 7.15 5.84 -2.76
N LEU A 82 6.13 5.83 -3.63
CA LEU A 82 6.20 6.43 -4.97
C LEU A 82 6.52 7.93 -4.89
N VAL A 83 5.78 8.69 -4.08
CA VAL A 83 5.97 10.15 -4.00
C VAL A 83 7.33 10.49 -3.42
N VAL A 84 7.73 9.87 -2.31
CA VAL A 84 9.02 10.12 -1.67
C VAL A 84 10.17 9.78 -2.62
N TYR A 85 10.09 8.66 -3.34
CA TYR A 85 11.14 8.26 -4.27
C TYR A 85 11.32 9.25 -5.42
N GLN A 86 10.21 9.72 -6.00
CA GLN A 86 10.24 10.64 -7.13
C GLN A 86 10.62 12.08 -6.75
N VAL A 87 10.30 12.51 -5.52
CA VAL A 87 10.44 13.92 -5.10
C VAL A 87 11.67 14.16 -4.22
N LEU A 88 12.00 13.21 -3.33
CA LEU A 88 13.03 13.40 -2.30
C LEU A 88 14.26 12.51 -2.50
N LEU A 89 14.21 11.55 -3.44
CA LEU A 89 15.31 10.65 -3.76
C LEU A 89 15.69 10.81 -5.25
N SER A 90 16.33 9.80 -5.84
CA SER A 90 16.86 9.90 -7.20
C SER A 90 15.78 9.95 -8.28
N GLY A 91 14.59 9.39 -8.03
CA GLY A 91 13.58 9.16 -9.06
C GLY A 91 14.04 8.25 -10.21
N ASN A 92 15.14 7.50 -10.02
CA ASN A 92 15.73 6.69 -11.08
C ASN A 92 15.06 5.33 -11.23
N LEU A 93 14.23 5.20 -12.26
CA LEU A 93 13.49 3.97 -12.57
C LEU A 93 14.15 3.11 -13.67
N SER A 94 15.44 3.29 -13.95
CA SER A 94 16.15 2.53 -15.01
C SER A 94 16.24 1.05 -14.70
N GLU A 95 16.44 0.71 -13.43
CA GLU A 95 16.54 -0.68 -12.97
C GLU A 95 15.15 -1.28 -12.73
N LEU A 96 14.97 -2.54 -13.12
CA LEU A 96 13.68 -3.22 -13.01
C LEU A 96 13.17 -3.27 -11.56
N TYR A 97 14.04 -3.56 -10.59
CA TYR A 97 13.65 -3.58 -9.18
C TYR A 97 13.12 -2.20 -8.74
N SER A 98 13.81 -1.13 -9.14
CA SER A 98 13.43 0.25 -8.81
C SER A 98 12.11 0.63 -9.47
N LEU A 99 11.95 0.29 -10.75
CA LEU A 99 10.71 0.52 -11.50
C LEU A 99 9.51 -0.18 -10.85
N LEU A 100 9.69 -1.43 -10.41
CA LEU A 100 8.63 -2.21 -9.78
C LEU A 100 8.22 -1.63 -8.43
N GLU A 101 9.19 -1.31 -7.56
CA GLU A 101 8.94 -0.86 -6.19
C GLU A 101 8.45 0.58 -6.08
N HIS A 102 8.95 1.46 -6.94
CA HIS A 102 8.72 2.90 -6.82
C HIS A 102 7.70 3.44 -7.82
N ALA A 103 7.26 2.62 -8.80
CA ALA A 103 6.26 3.04 -9.78
C ALA A 103 5.19 1.98 -10.05
N VAL A 104 5.55 0.84 -10.62
CA VAL A 104 4.55 -0.12 -11.16
C VAL A 104 3.65 -0.69 -10.06
N VAL A 105 4.23 -1.27 -9.00
CA VAL A 105 3.43 -1.88 -7.92
C VAL A 105 2.61 -0.81 -7.18
N PRO A 106 3.17 0.35 -6.77
CA PRO A 106 2.37 1.43 -6.21
C PRO A 106 1.18 1.86 -7.07
N VAL A 107 1.39 2.07 -8.38
CA VAL A 107 0.31 2.47 -9.30
C VAL A 107 -0.75 1.38 -9.40
N LEU A 108 -0.35 0.11 -9.52
CA LEU A 108 -1.28 -1.01 -9.56
C LEU A 108 -2.09 -1.14 -8.27
N MET A 109 -1.49 -0.89 -7.10
CA MET A 109 -2.18 -0.88 -5.81
C MET A 109 -3.20 0.27 -5.70
N VAL A 110 -2.90 1.44 -6.28
CA VAL A 110 -3.88 2.55 -6.39
C VAL A 110 -5.04 2.15 -7.29
N LEU A 111 -4.75 1.60 -8.47
CA LEU A 111 -5.78 1.15 -9.40
C LEU A 111 -6.66 0.06 -8.78
N ASP A 112 -6.07 -0.93 -8.12
CA ASP A 112 -6.79 -1.98 -7.42
C ASP A 112 -7.74 -1.42 -6.34
N TRP A 113 -7.27 -0.46 -5.54
CA TRP A 113 -8.07 0.19 -4.51
C TRP A 113 -9.26 0.96 -5.11
N LEU A 114 -9.04 1.64 -6.24
CA LEU A 114 -10.08 2.43 -6.92
C LEU A 114 -11.09 1.55 -7.67
N LEU A 115 -10.68 0.39 -8.17
CA LEU A 115 -11.52 -0.58 -8.89
C LEU A 115 -12.36 -1.42 -7.92
N PHE A 116 -11.76 -1.88 -6.81
CA PHE A 116 -12.40 -2.77 -5.84
C PHE A 116 -12.45 -2.13 -4.47
N ARG A 117 -13.09 -0.95 -4.43
CA ARG A 117 -13.26 -0.09 -3.25
C ARG A 117 -13.90 -0.83 -2.09
N ALA A 118 -13.44 -0.53 -0.89
CA ALA A 118 -14.03 -1.03 0.34
C ALA A 118 -14.31 0.11 1.32
N ARG A 119 -15.44 0.03 2.03
CA ARG A 119 -15.75 0.96 3.12
C ARG A 119 -15.08 0.47 4.40
N LEU A 120 -14.12 1.25 4.88
CA LEU A 120 -13.38 0.94 6.10
C LEU A 120 -13.87 1.76 7.29
N PRO A 121 -13.63 1.28 8.53
CA PRO A 121 -13.82 2.06 9.75
C PRO A 121 -13.12 3.42 9.71
N TRP A 122 -13.64 4.38 10.47
CA TRP A 122 -13.04 5.71 10.56
C TRP A 122 -11.64 5.71 11.17
N TRP A 123 -11.32 4.72 12.01
CA TRP A 123 -10.00 4.58 12.65
C TRP A 123 -8.93 3.98 11.74
N SER A 124 -9.28 3.49 10.55
CA SER A 124 -8.32 2.79 9.67
C SER A 124 -7.10 3.65 9.31
N PRO A 125 -7.23 4.93 8.92
CA PRO A 125 -6.07 5.80 8.66
C PRO A 125 -5.14 5.93 9.87
N VAL A 126 -5.69 6.02 11.09
CA VAL A 126 -4.91 6.12 12.32
C VAL A 126 -4.15 4.82 12.58
N SER A 127 -4.80 3.68 12.42
CA SER A 127 -4.13 2.37 12.60
C SER A 127 -3.02 2.11 11.59
N TRP A 128 -3.10 2.69 10.39
CA TRP A 128 -2.06 2.58 9.37
C TRP A 128 -0.81 3.43 9.66
N LEU A 129 -0.85 4.30 10.66
CA LEU A 129 0.35 4.99 11.15
C LEU A 129 1.23 4.07 12.02
N LEU A 130 0.68 2.97 12.55
CA LEU A 130 1.45 2.09 13.43
C LEU A 130 2.67 1.48 12.74
N PRO A 131 2.59 0.93 11.51
CA PRO A 131 3.77 0.39 10.84
C PRO A 131 4.87 1.42 10.53
N PRO A 132 4.61 2.61 9.95
CA PRO A 132 5.67 3.59 9.76
C PRO A 132 6.25 4.12 11.08
N ILE A 133 5.46 4.25 12.15
CA ILE A 133 5.97 4.59 13.48
C ILE A 133 6.89 3.47 14.01
N ALA A 134 6.46 2.21 13.94
CA ALA A 134 7.27 1.07 14.37
C ALA A 134 8.56 0.94 13.56
N TYR A 135 8.49 1.22 12.26
CA TYR A 135 9.64 1.20 11.36
C TYR A 135 10.71 2.21 11.75
N LEU A 136 10.38 3.32 12.42
CA LEU A 136 11.39 4.25 12.95
C LEU A 136 12.38 3.54 13.90
N GLY A 137 11.94 2.53 14.65
CA GLY A 137 12.84 1.74 15.51
C GLY A 137 13.87 0.92 14.73
N VAL A 138 13.51 0.46 13.52
CA VAL A 138 14.43 -0.23 12.59
C VAL A 138 15.32 0.78 11.87
N TYR A 139 14.73 1.90 11.42
CA TYR A 139 15.40 2.94 10.65
C TYR A 139 16.45 3.71 11.48
N TYR A 140 16.13 4.08 12.71
CA TYR A 140 16.95 4.97 13.54
C TYR A 140 18.41 4.49 13.71
N PRO A 141 18.69 3.21 14.00
CA PRO A 141 20.05 2.69 14.03
C PRO A 141 20.59 2.27 12.66
N ALA A 142 19.75 2.13 11.63
CA ALA A 142 20.18 1.58 10.34
C ALA A 142 21.09 2.54 9.58
N ARG A 143 22.17 1.99 9.02
CA ARG A 143 23.15 2.72 8.21
C ARG A 143 23.48 1.95 6.93
N THR A 144 23.92 2.68 5.91
CA THR A 144 24.53 2.11 4.70
C THR A 144 25.89 1.47 5.05
N SER A 145 26.47 0.71 4.13
CA SER A 145 27.85 0.17 4.29
C SER A 145 28.90 1.27 4.48
N SER A 146 28.65 2.46 3.95
CA SER A 146 29.47 3.66 4.13
C SER A 146 29.15 4.47 5.39
N GLY A 147 28.30 3.94 6.29
CA GLY A 147 27.95 4.57 7.56
C GLY A 147 26.96 5.73 7.47
N ARG A 148 26.35 5.97 6.30
CA ARG A 148 25.38 7.06 6.08
C ARG A 148 23.97 6.62 6.48
N SER A 149 23.10 7.59 6.73
CA SER A 149 21.66 7.34 6.86
C SER A 149 21.10 6.74 5.55
N LEU A 150 20.06 5.89 5.67
CA LEU A 150 19.45 5.25 4.48
C LEU A 150 18.74 6.27 3.57
N TYR A 151 18.24 7.35 4.17
CA TYR A 151 17.62 8.47 3.45
C TYR A 151 18.30 9.76 3.88
N PRO A 152 18.95 10.51 2.96
CA PRO A 152 19.66 11.74 3.31
C PRO A 152 18.78 12.80 3.97
N PHE A 153 17.49 12.86 3.59
CA PHE A 153 16.54 13.83 4.14
C PHE A 153 16.04 13.45 5.54
N LEU A 154 16.14 12.19 5.95
CA LEU A 154 15.61 11.67 7.23
C LEU A 154 16.75 11.30 8.19
N ASP A 155 17.92 11.91 8.07
CA ASP A 155 19.09 11.55 8.87
C ASP A 155 18.89 11.81 10.37
N PRO A 156 18.99 10.79 11.26
CA PRO A 156 18.88 10.98 12.71
C PRO A 156 19.91 11.93 13.33
N ALA A 157 21.04 12.18 12.63
CA ALA A 157 22.07 13.12 13.10
C ALA A 157 21.73 14.59 12.79
N GLN A 158 20.74 14.86 11.95
CA GLN A 158 20.34 16.23 11.61
C GLN A 158 19.28 16.79 12.57
N SER A 159 19.35 18.09 12.86
CA SER A 159 18.42 18.77 13.77
C SER A 159 16.97 18.78 13.28
N ASN A 160 16.75 18.65 11.97
CA ASN A 160 15.43 18.60 11.34
C ASN A 160 14.83 17.18 11.28
N PHE A 161 15.49 16.16 11.82
CA PHE A 161 15.03 14.77 11.79
C PHE A 161 13.56 14.62 12.23
N TRP A 162 13.23 15.13 13.42
CA TRP A 162 11.87 15.05 13.95
C TRP A 162 10.85 15.86 13.16
N THR A 163 11.29 16.94 12.49
CA THR A 163 10.42 17.70 11.59
C THR A 163 10.01 16.83 10.41
N TRP A 164 10.97 16.11 9.80
CA TRP A 164 10.68 15.18 8.71
C TRP A 164 9.82 13.99 9.15
N VAL A 165 10.03 13.46 10.35
CA VAL A 165 9.16 12.41 10.91
C VAL A 165 7.71 12.88 10.99
N VAL A 166 7.47 14.08 11.54
CA VAL A 166 6.11 14.65 11.63
C VAL A 166 5.51 14.89 10.23
N ILE A 167 6.29 15.43 9.29
CA ILE A 167 5.85 15.64 7.90
C ILE A 167 5.44 14.31 7.27
N LEU A 168 6.27 13.28 7.34
CA LEU A 168 5.95 11.97 6.75
C LEU A 168 4.71 11.34 7.39
N LEU A 169 4.59 11.37 8.71
CA LEU A 169 3.39 10.85 9.40
C LEU A 169 2.12 11.63 9.01
N ALA A 170 2.22 12.95 8.83
CA ALA A 170 1.12 13.76 8.32
C ALA A 170 0.76 13.36 6.87
N VAL A 171 1.76 13.12 6.01
CA VAL A 171 1.54 12.63 4.64
C VAL A 171 0.84 11.26 4.66
N PHE A 172 1.31 10.30 5.46
CA PHE A 172 0.63 9.00 5.62
C PHE A 172 -0.83 9.18 6.09
N ALA A 173 -1.08 10.07 7.05
CA ALA A 173 -2.42 10.35 7.55
C ALA A 173 -3.33 10.94 6.46
N VAL A 174 -2.86 11.93 5.71
CA VAL A 174 -3.62 12.57 4.61
C VAL A 174 -3.93 11.57 3.51
N VAL A 175 -2.93 10.79 3.08
CA VAL A 175 -3.11 9.75 2.05
C VAL A 175 -4.07 8.66 2.55
N GLY A 176 -3.97 8.26 3.82
CA GLY A 176 -4.88 7.30 4.45
C GLY A 176 -6.33 7.79 4.50
N LEU A 177 -6.53 9.07 4.84
CA LEU A 177 -7.85 9.72 4.81
C LEU A 177 -8.41 9.75 3.38
N ALA A 178 -7.59 10.11 2.39
CA ALA A 178 -7.98 10.11 0.98
C ALA A 178 -8.36 8.71 0.48
N ALA A 179 -7.58 7.68 0.82
CA ALA A 179 -7.88 6.29 0.50
C ALA A 179 -9.23 5.85 1.11
N CYS A 180 -9.47 6.20 2.38
CA CYS A 180 -10.74 5.91 3.05
C CYS A 180 -11.92 6.68 2.42
N ALA A 181 -11.73 7.94 2.02
CA ALA A 181 -12.75 8.73 1.33
C ALA A 181 -13.10 8.10 -0.04
N ALA A 182 -12.10 7.70 -0.82
CA ALA A 182 -12.28 7.00 -2.09
C ALA A 182 -13.09 5.70 -1.92
N GLY A 183 -12.83 4.95 -0.85
CA GLY A 183 -13.57 3.75 -0.47
C GLY A 183 -15.06 3.99 -0.20
N ARG A 184 -15.39 5.13 0.44
CA ARG A 184 -16.79 5.51 0.74
C ARG A 184 -17.58 5.87 -0.52
N LEU A 185 -16.95 6.52 -1.49
CA LEU A 185 -17.59 6.91 -2.76
C LEU A 185 -18.05 5.71 -3.60
N GLY A 186 -17.39 4.55 -3.45
CA GLY A 186 -17.80 3.30 -4.12
C GLY A 186 -19.01 2.64 -3.46
N ALA A 187 -19.02 2.56 -2.13
CA ALA A 187 -20.05 1.85 -1.37
C ALA A 187 -21.44 2.52 -1.44
N SER A 188 -21.51 3.83 -1.69
CA SER A 188 -22.79 4.53 -1.89
C SER A 188 -23.54 4.10 -3.16
N ARG A 189 -22.86 3.46 -4.12
CA ARG A 189 -23.48 2.98 -5.38
C ARG A 189 -24.16 1.62 -5.25
N ASP A 190 -23.83 0.84 -4.21
CA ASP A 190 -24.33 -0.53 -3.99
C ASP A 190 -25.52 -0.62 -3.01
N ARG A 191 -26.13 0.50 -2.60
CA ARG A 191 -27.37 0.44 -1.80
C ARG A 191 -28.54 -0.03 -2.67
N PRO A 192 -29.21 -1.14 -2.33
CA PRO A 192 -30.54 -1.41 -2.87
C PRO A 192 -31.45 -0.25 -2.50
N ARG A 193 -32.11 0.33 -3.51
CA ARG A 193 -33.20 1.27 -3.34
C ARG A 193 -34.30 0.51 -2.61
N THR A 194 -34.38 0.64 -1.29
CA THR A 194 -35.44 0.01 -0.49
C THR A 194 -36.77 0.55 -0.97
N ASP A 195 -37.64 -0.37 -1.35
CA ASP A 195 -38.99 -0.14 -1.85
C ASP A 195 -39.74 0.90 -1.00
N ARG A 196 -40.38 1.85 -1.69
CA ARG A 196 -41.45 2.64 -1.08
C ARG A 196 -42.55 1.65 -0.67
N PRO A 197 -43.09 1.72 0.55
CA PRO A 197 -44.33 1.03 0.85
C PRO A 197 -45.41 1.65 -0.04
N THR A 198 -45.92 0.89 -1.02
CA THR A 198 -47.21 1.15 -1.64
C THR A 198 -48.25 0.94 -0.55
N THR A 199 -48.65 2.03 0.10
CA THR A 199 -49.90 2.06 0.86
C THR A 199 -51.03 1.91 -0.15
N LEU A 200 -51.60 0.71 -0.23
CA LEU A 200 -52.88 0.47 -0.88
C LEU A 200 -53.97 1.04 0.05
N SER A 201 -54.64 2.10 -0.43
CA SER A 201 -55.91 2.59 0.08
C SER A 201 -56.99 2.26 -0.93
#